data_AF-A0A916UWG9-F1
#
_entry.id   AF-A0A916UWG9-F1
#
_cell.length_a   1.000
_cell.length_b   1.000
_cell.length_c   1.000
_cell.angle_alpha   90.00
_cell.angle_beta   90.00
_cell.angle_gamma   90.00
#
_symmetry.space_group_name_H-M   'P 1'
#
loop_
_entity.id
_entity.type
_entity.pdbx_description
1 polymer ?
#
loop_
_entity_poly.entity_id
_entity_poly.type
_entity_poly.pdbx_seq_one_letter_code
_entity_poly.pdbx_strand_id
1 'polypeptide(L)'
;MIPNTEAKRFVTDIERLQTEMRSKQAEHMAWNKKQRELINGYYDRAKDSGIPKKELKTVVAIRELERKAKKKRDDLEPEQQDTVDMIRSAIGDLADLPLGQAAVDRAEKRNADGAALDDLTEGGDEDDEEDGEDVRPRFLRGDAEATEH
;
A
#
# COMPACT_ATOMS: atom_id res chain seq x y z
N MET A 1 7.44 -11.79 -56.29
CA MET A 1 8.78 -12.15 -55.79
C MET A 1 9.42 -10.85 -55.35
N ILE A 2 9.55 -10.59 -54.04
CA ILE A 2 10.20 -9.36 -53.57
C ILE A 2 11.66 -9.42 -54.07
N PRO A 3 12.14 -8.41 -54.82
CA PRO A 3 13.50 -8.44 -55.32
C PRO A 3 14.45 -8.49 -54.11
N ASN A 4 15.33 -9.50 -54.09
CA ASN A 4 16.28 -9.82 -53.01
C ASN A 4 17.11 -8.58 -52.53
N THR A 5 17.24 -7.57 -53.39
CA THR A 5 17.83 -6.26 -53.10
C THR A 5 17.07 -5.41 -52.09
N GLU A 6 15.73 -5.39 -52.11
CA GLU A 6 14.93 -4.63 -51.14
C GLU A 6 14.98 -5.28 -49.75
N ALA A 7 14.87 -6.61 -49.70
CA ALA A 7 15.01 -7.36 -48.45
C ALA A 7 16.37 -7.09 -47.77
N LYS A 8 17.46 -7.04 -48.55
CA LYS A 8 18.79 -6.69 -48.04
C LYS A 8 18.86 -5.29 -47.42
N ARG A 9 18.24 -4.28 -48.06
CA ARG A 9 18.19 -2.91 -47.51
C ARG A 9 17.48 -2.87 -46.17
N PHE A 10 16.31 -3.51 -46.06
CA PHE A 10 15.57 -3.55 -44.80
C PHE A 10 16.35 -4.26 -43.69
N VAL A 11 17.04 -5.37 -43.99
CA VAL A 11 17.91 -6.05 -43.02
C VAL A 11 19.01 -5.12 -42.52
N THR A 12 19.71 -4.42 -43.43
CA THR A 12 20.75 -3.46 -43.05
C THR A 12 20.20 -2.30 -42.20
N ASP A 13 19.04 -1.76 -42.54
CA ASP A 13 18.40 -0.70 -41.76
C ASP A 13 18.00 -1.18 -40.35
N ILE A 14 17.48 -2.40 -40.24
CA ILE A 14 17.14 -3.01 -38.96
C ILE A 14 18.39 -3.24 -38.12
N GLU A 15 19.47 -3.78 -38.69
CA GLU A 15 20.74 -4.01 -37.99
C GLU A 15 21.36 -2.70 -37.48
N ARG A 16 21.28 -1.63 -38.29
CA ARG A 16 21.69 -0.28 -37.88
C ARG A 16 20.87 0.19 -36.68
N LEU A 17 19.54 0.13 -36.77
CA LEU A 17 18.65 0.53 -35.67
C LEU A 17 18.90 -0.28 -34.40
N GLN A 18 19.12 -1.59 -34.52
CA GLN A 18 19.48 -2.44 -33.38
C GLN A 18 20.81 -2.04 -32.75
N THR A 19 21.80 -1.68 -33.56
CA THR A 19 23.10 -1.20 -33.07
C THR A 19 22.97 0.12 -32.32
N GLU A 20 22.19 1.06 -32.86
CA GLU A 20 21.88 2.33 -32.19
C GLU A 20 21.12 2.12 -30.88
N MET A 21 20.14 1.21 -30.86
CA MET A 21 19.43 0.84 -29.63
C MET A 21 20.38 0.28 -28.57
N ARG A 22 21.29 -0.63 -28.95
CA ARG A 22 22.28 -1.20 -28.02
C ARG A 22 23.23 -0.13 -27.48
N SER A 23 23.67 0.79 -28.32
CA SER A 23 24.53 1.90 -27.92
C SER A 23 23.82 2.80 -26.89
N LYS A 24 22.58 3.21 -27.15
CA LYS A 24 21.79 4.01 -26.19
C LYS A 24 21.52 3.27 -24.88
N GLN A 25 21.25 1.96 -24.95
CA GLN A 25 21.10 1.14 -23.75
C GLN A 25 22.40 1.10 -22.93
N ALA A 26 23.56 0.98 -23.59
CA ALA A 26 24.85 1.02 -22.91
C ALA A 26 25.13 2.37 -22.25
N GLU A 27 24.85 3.48 -22.94
CA GLU A 27 24.97 4.84 -22.39
C GLU A 27 24.07 5.04 -21.17
N HIS A 28 22.79 4.62 -21.26
CA HIS A 28 21.84 4.70 -20.16
C HIS A 28 22.30 3.86 -18.95
N MET A 29 22.85 2.67 -19.18
CA MET A 29 23.41 1.83 -18.11
C MET A 29 24.64 2.48 -17.45
N ALA A 30 25.53 3.08 -18.24
CA ALA A 30 26.69 3.80 -17.73
C ALA A 30 26.26 5.02 -16.89
N TRP A 31 25.27 5.77 -17.36
CA TRP A 31 24.69 6.87 -16.61
C TRP A 31 24.07 6.40 -15.29
N ASN A 32 23.26 5.34 -15.31
CA ASN A 32 22.66 4.77 -14.10
C ASN A 32 23.69 4.30 -13.09
N LYS A 33 24.79 3.68 -13.54
CA LYS A 33 25.91 3.30 -12.68
C LYS A 33 26.49 4.53 -11.97
N LYS A 34 26.79 5.59 -12.73
CA LYS A 34 27.31 6.86 -12.17
C LYS A 34 26.34 7.47 -11.15
N GLN A 35 25.03 7.47 -11.43
CA GLN A 35 24.04 7.99 -10.48
C GLN A 35 23.98 7.16 -9.19
N ARG A 36 24.05 5.83 -9.30
CA ARG A 36 24.09 4.95 -8.12
C ARG A 36 25.32 5.20 -7.24
N GLU A 37 26.48 5.44 -7.86
CA GLU A 37 27.71 5.80 -7.14
C GLU A 37 27.53 7.14 -6.39
N LEU A 38 26.98 8.16 -7.04
CA LEU A 38 26.69 9.45 -6.39
C LEU A 38 25.73 9.31 -5.22
N ILE A 39 24.62 8.57 -5.39
CA ILE A 39 23.65 8.30 -4.34
C ILE A 39 24.31 7.58 -3.14
N ASN A 40 25.16 6.59 -3.41
CA ASN A 40 25.90 5.90 -2.35
C ASN A 40 26.84 6.86 -1.61
N GLY A 41 27.53 7.74 -2.32
CA GLY A 41 28.39 8.76 -1.71
C GLY A 41 27.61 9.77 -0.85
N TYR A 42 26.33 10.03 -1.12
CA TYR A 42 25.47 10.82 -0.22
C TYR A 42 25.11 10.05 1.05
N TYR A 43 24.81 8.76 0.94
CA TYR A 43 24.55 7.93 2.11
C TYR A 43 25.77 7.79 3.02
N ASP A 44 26.97 7.73 2.45
CA ASP A 44 28.20 7.66 3.24
C ASP A 44 28.48 9.00 3.94
N ARG A 45 28.33 10.13 3.24
CA ARG A 45 28.40 11.47 3.86
C ARG A 45 27.37 11.68 4.97
N ALA A 46 26.16 11.15 4.80
CA ALA A 46 25.13 11.20 5.83
C ALA A 46 25.54 10.41 7.08
N LYS A 47 26.14 9.22 6.89
CA LYS A 47 26.70 8.42 7.98
C LYS A 47 27.81 9.16 8.72
N ASP A 48 28.72 9.80 8.00
CA ASP A 48 29.81 10.60 8.59
C ASP A 48 29.27 11.80 9.39
N SER A 49 28.09 12.29 9.03
CA SER A 49 27.36 13.35 9.74
C SER A 49 26.51 12.83 10.91
N GLY A 50 26.60 11.54 11.25
CA GLY A 50 25.85 10.91 12.34
C GLY A 50 24.42 10.47 11.96
N ILE A 51 24.02 10.59 10.70
CA ILE A 51 22.69 10.13 10.23
C ILE A 51 22.79 8.65 9.84
N PRO A 52 21.98 7.76 10.44
CA PRO A 52 22.13 6.34 10.20
C PRO A 52 21.58 5.96 8.80
N LYS A 53 22.40 5.23 8.05
CA LYS A 53 22.22 4.95 6.61
C LYS A 53 20.98 4.12 6.30
N LYS A 54 20.57 3.23 7.21
CA LYS A 54 19.45 2.31 6.99
C LYS A 54 18.12 3.05 7.01
N GLU A 55 17.93 3.88 8.01
CA GLU A 55 16.76 4.71 8.28
C GLU A 55 16.61 5.75 7.16
N LEU A 56 17.70 6.40 6.77
CA LEU A 56 17.69 7.34 5.66
C LEU A 56 17.27 6.67 4.33
N LYS A 57 17.77 5.46 4.05
CA LYS A 57 17.33 4.68 2.87
C LYS A 57 15.84 4.35 2.93
N THR A 58 15.35 3.94 4.10
CA THR A 58 13.93 3.65 4.30
C THR A 58 13.07 4.89 4.03
N VAL A 59 13.44 6.05 4.55
CA VAL A 59 12.72 7.31 4.30
C VAL A 59 12.71 7.68 2.81
N VAL A 60 13.84 7.52 2.12
CA VAL A 60 13.91 7.76 0.67
C VAL A 60 12.98 6.80 -0.09
N ALA A 61 12.95 5.53 0.29
CA ALA A 61 12.09 4.53 -0.34
C ALA A 61 10.60 4.82 -0.09
N ILE A 62 10.21 5.19 1.13
CA ILE A 62 8.83 5.59 1.46
C ILE A 62 8.39 6.75 0.56
N ARG A 63 9.20 7.82 0.46
CA ARG A 63 8.89 8.98 -0.40
C ARG A 63 8.78 8.62 -1.88
N GLU A 64 9.53 7.62 -2.35
CA GLU A 64 9.40 7.14 -3.71
C GLU A 64 8.10 6.35 -3.93
N LEU A 65 7.72 5.50 -2.98
CA LEU A 65 6.46 4.75 -3.03
C LEU A 65 5.25 5.68 -2.95
N GLU A 66 5.28 6.70 -2.10
CA GLU A 66 4.23 7.73 -2.01
C GLU A 66 4.06 8.47 -3.33
N ARG A 67 5.17 8.90 -3.96
CA ARG A 67 5.13 9.54 -5.29
C ARG A 67 4.57 8.62 -6.36
N LYS A 68 4.92 7.34 -6.34
CA LYS A 68 4.37 6.33 -7.28
C LYS A 68 2.89 6.07 -7.02
N ALA A 69 2.47 5.98 -5.75
CA ALA A 69 1.07 5.81 -5.37
C ALA A 69 0.23 7.02 -5.82
N LYS A 70 0.75 8.24 -5.61
CA LYS A 70 0.13 9.46 -6.11
C LYS A 70 0.03 9.44 -7.64
N LYS A 71 1.12 9.14 -8.34
CA LYS A 71 1.11 9.06 -9.80
C LYS A 71 0.07 8.06 -10.32
N LYS A 72 -0.05 6.89 -9.71
CA LYS A 72 -1.06 5.90 -10.09
C LYS A 72 -2.50 6.43 -9.95
N ARG A 73 -2.76 7.26 -8.94
CA ARG A 73 -4.04 7.95 -8.77
C ARG A 73 -4.21 9.05 -9.82
N ASP A 74 -3.16 9.85 -10.05
CA ASP A 74 -3.19 10.95 -11.03
C ASP A 74 -3.34 10.45 -12.49
N ASP A 75 -2.87 9.23 -12.79
CA ASP A 75 -3.03 8.57 -14.10
C ASP A 75 -4.48 8.09 -14.36
N LEU A 76 -5.36 8.13 -13.36
CA LEU A 76 -6.79 7.80 -13.49
C LEU A 76 -7.61 9.02 -13.90
N GLU A 77 -8.71 8.79 -14.62
CA GLU A 77 -9.69 9.85 -14.91
C GLU A 77 -10.38 10.34 -13.62
N PRO A 78 -10.90 11.58 -13.58
CA PRO A 78 -11.47 12.16 -12.36
C PRO A 78 -12.52 11.28 -11.68
N GLU A 79 -13.46 10.69 -12.44
CA GLU A 79 -14.52 9.81 -11.91
C GLU A 79 -13.96 8.50 -11.33
N GLN A 80 -12.85 8.01 -11.86
CA GLN A 80 -12.14 6.83 -11.36
C GLN A 80 -11.36 7.15 -10.09
N GLN A 81 -10.84 8.38 -9.94
CA GLN A 81 -10.18 8.82 -8.70
C GLN A 81 -11.19 8.86 -7.55
N ASP A 82 -12.39 9.37 -7.78
CA ASP A 82 -13.46 9.40 -6.77
C ASP A 82 -13.85 7.98 -6.34
N THR A 83 -13.95 7.05 -7.31
CA THR A 83 -14.21 5.63 -7.03
C THR A 83 -13.09 5.01 -6.19
N VAL A 84 -11.82 5.31 -6.49
CA VAL A 84 -10.68 4.84 -5.69
C VAL A 84 -10.70 5.40 -4.28
N ASP A 85 -11.06 6.66 -4.11
CA ASP A 85 -11.13 7.30 -2.79
C ASP A 85 -12.30 6.73 -1.96
N MET A 86 -13.44 6.43 -2.60
CA MET A 86 -14.55 5.70 -1.97
C MET A 86 -14.12 4.30 -1.53
N ILE A 87 -13.42 3.55 -2.39
CA ILE A 87 -12.91 2.21 -2.07
C ILE A 87 -11.92 2.28 -0.90
N ARG A 88 -11.01 3.25 -0.90
CA ARG A 88 -10.06 3.46 0.21
C ARG A 88 -10.76 3.80 1.52
N SER A 89 -11.79 4.64 1.47
CA SER A 89 -12.61 4.95 2.64
C SER A 89 -13.34 3.72 3.16
N ALA A 90 -13.83 2.86 2.28
CA ALA A 90 -14.54 1.63 2.67
C ALA A 90 -13.62 0.55 3.26
N ILE A 91 -12.36 0.48 2.79
CA ILE A 91 -11.36 -0.48 3.31
C ILE A 91 -10.80 -0.06 4.68
N GLY A 92 -11.03 1.19 5.10
CA GLY A 92 -10.55 1.69 6.39
C GLY A 92 -9.09 2.16 6.36
N ASP A 93 -8.54 2.45 5.18
CA ASP A 93 -7.15 2.93 4.98
C ASP A 93 -6.86 4.22 5.79
N LEU A 94 -7.92 4.95 6.19
CA LEU A 94 -7.82 6.10 7.07
C LEU A 94 -7.68 5.70 8.55
N ALA A 95 -8.38 4.65 9.01
CA ALA A 95 -8.36 4.21 10.41
C ALA A 95 -6.96 3.77 10.85
N ASP A 96 -6.20 3.10 9.98
CA ASP A 96 -4.84 2.64 10.27
C ASP A 96 -3.77 3.76 10.27
N LEU A 97 -4.14 4.97 9.84
CA LEU A 97 -3.26 6.13 9.89
C LEU A 97 -3.40 6.84 11.25
N PRO A 98 -2.32 7.41 11.82
CA PRO A 98 -2.38 8.06 13.14
C PRO A 98 -3.47 9.14 13.27
N LEU A 99 -3.81 9.81 12.17
CA LEU A 99 -4.88 10.81 12.13
C LEU A 99 -6.28 10.18 12.10
N GLY A 100 -6.47 9.06 11.39
CA GLY A 100 -7.78 8.42 11.37
C GLY A 100 -8.03 7.53 12.57
N GLN A 101 -6.99 6.96 13.21
CA GLN A 101 -7.13 6.36 14.54
C GLN A 101 -7.63 7.42 15.54
N ALA A 102 -7.03 8.62 15.53
CA ALA A 102 -7.50 9.72 16.36
C ALA A 102 -8.93 10.20 16.00
N ALA A 103 -9.35 10.06 14.74
CA ALA A 103 -10.71 10.37 14.31
C ALA A 103 -11.73 9.30 14.76
N VAL A 104 -11.33 8.02 14.73
CA VAL A 104 -12.11 6.88 15.25
C VAL A 104 -12.24 7.00 16.76
N ASP A 105 -11.14 7.20 17.50
CA ASP A 105 -11.14 7.38 18.95
C ASP A 105 -12.04 8.58 19.38
N ARG A 106 -12.07 9.64 18.56
CA ARG A 106 -12.94 10.80 18.80
C ARG A 106 -14.40 10.51 18.48
N ALA A 107 -14.68 9.73 17.43
CA ALA A 107 -16.03 9.31 17.08
C ALA A 107 -16.59 8.34 18.13
N GLU A 108 -15.79 7.41 18.63
CA GLU A 108 -16.16 6.48 19.70
C GLU A 108 -16.43 7.21 21.02
N LYS A 109 -15.58 8.15 21.43
CA LYS A 109 -15.84 8.99 22.61
C LYS A 109 -17.12 9.80 22.49
N ARG A 110 -17.38 10.39 21.33
CA ARG A 110 -18.64 11.13 21.08
C ARG A 110 -19.87 10.22 21.16
N ASN A 111 -19.76 8.96 20.73
CA ASN A 111 -20.85 8.00 20.82
C ASN A 111 -21.06 7.50 22.27
N ALA A 112 -19.98 7.34 23.04
CA ALA A 112 -20.05 7.00 24.46
C ALA A 112 -20.68 8.13 25.30
N ASP A 113 -20.34 9.39 25.01
CA ASP A 113 -20.92 10.56 25.69
C ASP A 113 -22.39 10.82 25.30
N GLY A 114 -22.82 10.34 24.11
CA GLY A 114 -24.20 10.46 23.62
C GLY A 114 -25.16 9.38 24.15
N ALA A 115 -24.64 8.28 24.72
CA ALA A 115 -25.45 7.18 25.24
C ALA A 115 -26.04 7.44 26.64
N ALA A 116 -25.64 8.51 27.33
CA ALA A 116 -26.11 8.82 28.68
C ALA A 116 -27.50 9.50 28.72
N LEU A 117 -28.17 9.70 27.58
CA LEU A 117 -29.44 10.43 27.50
C LEU A 117 -30.69 9.57 27.22
N ASP A 118 -30.55 8.25 27.05
CA ASP A 118 -31.66 7.35 26.68
C ASP A 118 -32.06 6.35 27.80
N ASP A 119 -31.44 6.44 28.98
CA ASP A 119 -31.66 5.52 30.12
C ASP A 119 -32.81 5.95 31.06
N LEU A 120 -33.95 6.39 30.51
CA LEU A 120 -35.10 6.82 31.34
C LEU A 120 -36.49 6.38 30.86
N THR A 121 -36.59 5.51 29.85
CA THR A 121 -37.88 4.89 29.47
C THR A 121 -37.97 3.45 29.96
N GLU A 122 -38.67 3.32 31.09
CA GLU A 122 -39.67 2.30 31.45
C GLU A 122 -39.30 0.81 31.36
N GLY A 123 -39.43 0.16 32.52
CA GLY A 123 -39.35 -1.28 32.65
C GLY A 123 -40.54 -2.03 32.05
N GLY A 124 -40.32 -3.32 31.90
CA GLY A 124 -41.31 -4.35 31.60
C GLY A 124 -40.62 -5.71 31.68
N ASP A 125 -41.01 -6.50 32.67
CA ASP A 125 -40.74 -7.92 32.81
C ASP A 125 -40.92 -8.69 31.49
N GLU A 126 -40.10 -9.72 31.26
CA GLU A 126 -40.56 -11.11 31.03
C GLU A 126 -39.37 -12.04 30.73
N ASP A 127 -39.32 -13.12 31.51
CA ASP A 127 -38.46 -14.29 31.35
C ASP A 127 -38.61 -14.91 29.94
N ASP A 128 -37.50 -15.32 29.32
CA ASP A 128 -37.46 -16.62 28.62
C ASP A 128 -36.01 -17.08 28.42
N GLU A 129 -35.70 -18.27 28.97
CA GLU A 129 -34.48 -19.01 28.74
C GLU A 129 -34.58 -19.73 27.38
N GLU A 130 -33.74 -19.41 26.39
CA GLU A 130 -33.38 -20.38 25.33
C GLU A 130 -31.92 -20.18 24.85
N ASP A 131 -31.06 -21.09 25.32
CA ASP A 131 -30.03 -21.82 24.57
C ASP A 131 -29.29 -21.06 23.45
N GLY A 132 -28.26 -20.29 23.85
CA GLY A 132 -27.28 -19.76 22.91
C GLY A 132 -26.41 -20.86 22.30
N GLU A 133 -26.69 -21.26 21.06
CA GLU A 133 -25.77 -22.08 20.27
C GLU A 133 -24.41 -21.38 20.15
N ASP A 134 -23.33 -22.11 20.44
CA ASP A 134 -21.95 -21.60 20.33
C ASP A 134 -21.60 -21.30 18.86
N VAL A 135 -21.82 -20.06 18.44
CA VAL A 135 -21.51 -19.56 17.08
C VAL A 135 -20.01 -19.42 16.80
N ARG A 136 -19.12 -19.82 17.73
CA ARG A 136 -17.68 -19.79 17.47
C ARG A 136 -17.29 -20.76 16.35
N PRO A 137 -16.37 -20.36 15.45
CA PRO A 137 -15.81 -21.23 14.43
C PRO A 137 -15.26 -22.52 15.04
N ARG A 138 -15.45 -23.66 14.38
CA ARG A 138 -15.12 -25.01 14.89
C ARG A 138 -13.69 -25.16 15.46
N PHE A 139 -12.74 -24.37 14.98
CA PHE A 139 -11.33 -24.39 15.41
C PHE A 139 -11.03 -23.55 16.67
N LEU A 140 -12.02 -22.81 17.19
CA LEU A 140 -11.95 -21.96 18.39
C LEU A 140 -12.81 -22.51 19.56
N ARG A 141 -13.55 -23.59 19.34
CA ARG A 141 -14.25 -24.30 20.42
C ARG A 141 -13.22 -25.14 21.15
N GLY A 142 -12.67 -24.59 22.24
CA GLY A 142 -11.66 -25.27 23.05
C GLY A 142 -12.25 -26.50 23.73
N ASP A 143 -11.57 -27.63 23.61
CA ASP A 143 -11.82 -28.84 24.40
C ASP A 143 -11.49 -28.53 25.87
N ALA A 144 -12.52 -28.20 26.65
CA ALA A 144 -12.43 -28.14 28.09
C ALA A 144 -13.15 -29.37 28.68
N GLU A 145 -12.42 -30.08 29.53
CA GLU A 145 -12.85 -31.08 30.52
C GLU A 145 -12.94 -32.55 30.07
N ALA A 146 -11.86 -33.28 30.33
CA ALA A 146 -11.95 -34.61 30.92
C ALA A 146 -10.74 -34.86 31.85
N THR A 147 -10.91 -34.52 33.12
CA THR A 147 -10.16 -35.11 34.25
C THR A 147 -11.17 -35.62 35.27
N GLU A 148 -10.81 -36.75 35.91
CA GLU A 148 -11.56 -37.64 36.82
C GLU A 148 -12.59 -38.57 36.12
N HIS A 149 -12.53 -39.90 36.27
CA HIS A 149 -12.04 -40.76 37.35
C HIS A 149 -11.00 -41.81 36.92
#